data_AF-X1CXL8-F1
#
_entry.id   AF-X1CXL8-F1
#
_cell.length_a   1.000
_cell.length_b   1.000
_cell.length_c   1.000
_cell.angle_alpha   90.00
_cell.angle_beta   90.00
_cell.angle_gamma   90.00
#
_symmetry.space_group_name_H-M   'P 1'
#
loop_
_entity.id
_entity.type
_entity.pdbx_description
1 polymer ?
#
loop_
_entity_poly.entity_id
_entity_poly.type
_entity_poly.pdbx_seq_one_letter_code
_entity_poly.pdbx_strand_id
1 'polypeptide(L)'
;GINIVLNYFSENGQIKREKNFKRIQSEAIMIGDSIVDIISANRAKVKSCLILRKQHHYTEEIKSWEYQPNFIINQLDEILKL
;
A
#
# COMPACT_ATOMS: atom_id res chain seq x y z
N GLY A 1 -3.51 -19.08 8.33
CA GLY A 1 -2.65 -18.16 7.55
C GLY A 1 -3.53 -17.29 6.69
N ILE A 2 -3.33 -15.97 6.70
CA ILE A 2 -4.14 -15.05 5.90
C ILE A 2 -3.74 -15.23 4.43
N ASN A 3 -4.70 -15.60 3.57
CA ASN A 3 -4.53 -15.64 2.12
C ASN A 3 -4.76 -14.23 1.58
N ILE A 4 -3.69 -13.49 1.33
CA ILE A 4 -3.75 -12.21 0.64
C ILE A 4 -3.76 -12.51 -0.86
N VAL A 5 -4.81 -12.10 -1.56
CA VAL A 5 -4.90 -12.18 -3.02
C VAL A 5 -4.53 -10.81 -3.57
N LEU A 6 -3.32 -10.68 -4.12
CA LEU A 6 -2.90 -9.51 -4.86
C LEU A 6 -3.29 -9.69 -6.34
N ASN A 7 -4.00 -8.71 -6.88
CA ASN A 7 -4.20 -8.58 -8.32
C ASN A 7 -3.08 -7.67 -8.83
N TYR A 8 -2.17 -8.21 -9.63
CA TYR A 8 -1.18 -7.39 -10.34
C TYR A 8 -1.53 -7.33 -11.83
N PHE A 9 -1.26 -6.17 -12.41
CA PHE A 9 -1.37 -5.96 -13.84
C PHE A 9 -0.06 -6.39 -14.49
N SER A 10 -0.13 -7.35 -15.41
CA SER A 10 1.02 -7.62 -16.28
C SER A 10 1.11 -6.57 -17.39
N GLU A 11 2.29 -6.38 -17.98
CA GLU A 11 2.54 -5.40 -19.06
C GLU A 11 1.57 -5.50 -20.24
N ASN A 12 0.98 -6.68 -20.42
CA ASN A 12 -0.03 -7.04 -21.42
C ASN A 12 -1.49 -6.88 -20.93
N GLY A 13 -1.73 -6.16 -19.84
CA GLY A 13 -3.07 -5.80 -19.34
C GLY A 13 -3.85 -6.94 -18.69
N GLN A 14 -3.23 -8.10 -18.44
CA GLN A 14 -3.89 -9.24 -17.81
C GLN A 14 -3.80 -9.14 -16.29
N ILE A 15 -4.94 -9.33 -15.62
CA ILE A 15 -4.98 -9.49 -14.16
C ILE A 15 -4.59 -10.93 -13.84
N LYS A 16 -3.40 -11.12 -13.27
CA LYS A 16 -2.96 -12.42 -12.75
C LYS A 16 -3.16 -12.50 -11.25
N ARG A 17 -3.66 -13.65 -10.79
CA ARG A 17 -3.82 -13.99 -9.37
C ARG A 17 -2.81 -15.07 -9.01
N GLU A 18 -1.82 -14.74 -8.20
CA GLU A 18 -0.92 -15.74 -7.62
C GLU A 18 -1.26 -15.99 -6.15
N LYS A 19 -1.15 -17.26 -5.74
CA LYS A 19 -1.52 -17.72 -4.39
C LYS A 19 -0.31 -17.93 -3.46
N ASN A 20 0.93 -17.81 -3.93
CA ASN A 20 2.13 -18.17 -3.18
C ASN A 20 3.12 -16.99 -3.04
N PHE A 21 2.81 -16.06 -2.13
CA PHE A 21 3.56 -14.80 -1.92
C PHE A 21 4.50 -14.80 -0.70
N LYS A 22 4.89 -15.96 -0.14
CA LYS A 22 5.72 -16.00 1.09
C LYS A 22 7.03 -15.20 1.01
N ARG A 23 7.61 -15.06 -0.18
CA ARG A 23 8.86 -14.30 -0.41
C ARG A 23 8.62 -12.83 -0.80
N ILE A 24 7.43 -12.51 -1.30
CA ILE A 24 7.09 -11.18 -1.84
C ILE A 24 6.56 -10.24 -0.76
N GLN A 25 6.17 -10.75 0.42
CA GLN A 25 5.75 -9.89 1.55
C GLN A 25 6.80 -8.84 1.93
N SER A 26 8.10 -9.14 1.81
CA SER A 26 9.16 -8.16 2.08
C SER A 26 9.44 -7.18 0.94
N GLU A 27 8.99 -7.47 -0.28
CA GLU A 27 9.33 -6.73 -1.51
C GLU A 27 8.13 -5.95 -2.09
N ALA A 28 6.90 -6.23 -1.64
CA ALA A 28 5.71 -5.51 -2.08
C ALA A 28 5.47 -4.23 -1.29
N ILE A 29 4.92 -3.23 -1.96
CA ILE A 29 4.35 -2.01 -1.36
C ILE A 29 2.86 -1.96 -1.73
N MET A 30 2.00 -1.82 -0.73
CA MET A 30 0.58 -1.51 -0.92
C MET A 30 0.42 0.01 -0.95
N ILE A 31 -0.15 0.54 -2.03
CA ILE A 31 -0.42 1.96 -2.21
C ILE A 31 -1.92 2.19 -2.09
N GLY A 32 -2.33 3.14 -1.24
CA GLY A 32 -3.73 3.50 -1.05
C GLY A 32 -3.86 4.92 -0.49
N ASP A 33 -5.07 5.46 -0.47
CA ASP A 33 -5.35 6.82 0.00
C ASP A 33 -6.09 6.88 1.34
N SER A 34 -6.27 5.74 2.01
CA SER A 34 -7.06 5.65 3.25
C SER A 34 -6.34 4.93 4.39
N ILE A 35 -6.77 5.18 5.63
CA ILE A 35 -6.32 4.44 6.82
C ILE A 35 -6.60 2.94 6.71
N VAL A 36 -7.68 2.55 6.03
CA VAL A 36 -8.07 1.15 5.85
C VAL A 36 -7.01 0.41 5.04
N ASP A 37 -6.43 1.06 4.04
CA ASP A 37 -5.33 0.51 3.25
C ASP A 37 -4.08 0.28 4.11
N ILE A 38 -3.74 1.25 4.97
CA ILE A 38 -2.58 1.17 5.87
C ILE A 38 -2.74 0.04 6.89
N ILE A 39 -3.93 -0.08 7.49
CA ILE A 39 -4.26 -1.17 8.41
C ILE A 39 -4.16 -2.52 7.69
N SER A 40 -4.66 -2.60 6.45
CA SER A 40 -4.66 -3.83 5.67
C SER A 40 -3.23 -4.28 5.33
N ALA A 41 -2.39 -3.34 4.87
CA ALA A 41 -0.98 -3.58 4.60
C ALA A 41 -0.21 -4.04 5.86
N ASN A 42 -0.45 -3.39 7.01
CA ASN A 42 0.19 -3.74 8.26
C ASN A 42 -0.19 -5.17 8.70
N ARG A 43 -1.48 -5.52 8.68
CA ARG A 43 -1.96 -6.88 8.98
C ARG A 43 -1.40 -7.93 8.02
N ALA A 44 -1.20 -7.53 6.77
CA ALA A 44 -0.60 -8.35 5.72
C ALA A 44 0.93 -8.47 5.82
N LYS A 45 1.58 -7.69 6.71
CA LYS A 45 3.04 -7.54 6.81
C LYS A 45 3.69 -7.10 5.50
N VAL A 46 3.04 -6.18 4.79
CA VAL A 46 3.51 -5.56 3.54
C VAL A 46 3.79 -4.09 3.81
N LYS A 47 4.80 -3.51 3.14
CA LYS A 47 5.08 -2.07 3.27
C LYS A 47 3.88 -1.26 2.76
N SER A 48 3.56 -0.16 3.42
CA SER A 48 2.43 0.69 3.06
C SER A 48 2.87 2.08 2.58
N CYS A 49 2.23 2.57 1.53
CA CYS A 49 2.43 3.90 0.98
C CYS A 49 1.09 4.63 0.93
N LEU A 50 0.98 5.73 1.67
CA LEU A 50 -0.19 6.59 1.65
C LEU A 50 -0.01 7.64 0.55
N ILE A 51 -0.92 7.69 -0.42
CA ILE A 51 -1.00 8.79 -1.39
C ILE A 51 -2.02 9.82 -0.94
N LEU A 52 -1.55 11.04 -0.64
CA LEU A 52 -2.41 12.14 -0.22
C LEU A 52 -3.19 12.68 -1.41
N ARG A 53 -4.50 12.52 -1.39
CA ARG A 53 -5.38 13.26 -2.31
C ARG A 53 -5.56 14.68 -1.76
N LYS A 54 -5.83 15.67 -2.64
CA LYS A 54 -6.03 17.10 -2.31
C LYS A 54 -7.04 17.39 -1.18
N GLN A 55 -7.79 16.40 -0.71
CA GLN A 55 -8.79 16.52 0.35
C GLN A 55 -8.23 16.11 1.73
N HIS A 56 -7.13 15.36 1.79
CA HIS A 56 -6.45 14.98 3.03
C HIS A 56 -5.44 16.05 3.41
N HIS A 57 -5.95 17.14 4.02
CA HIS A 57 -5.14 18.28 4.45
C HIS A 57 -4.48 18.13 5.83
N TYR A 58 -4.59 16.98 6.51
CA TYR A 58 -4.17 16.90 7.91
C TYR A 58 -3.12 15.82 8.17
N THR A 59 -1.85 16.25 8.10
CA THR A 59 -0.70 15.51 8.64
C THR A 59 -0.87 15.18 10.13
N GLU A 60 -1.58 16.02 10.88
CA GLU A 60 -1.93 15.80 12.29
C GLU A 60 -2.86 14.59 12.49
N GLU A 61 -3.85 14.41 11.60
CA GLU A 61 -4.76 13.27 11.65
C GLU A 61 -3.99 11.96 11.42
N ILE A 62 -3.09 11.95 10.43
CA ILE A 62 -2.29 10.77 10.09
C ILE A 62 -1.40 10.38 11.27
N LYS A 63 -0.77 11.33 11.96
CA LYS A 63 0.06 11.06 13.16
C LYS A 63 -0.73 10.38 14.29
N SER A 64 -2.04 10.56 14.33
CA SER A 64 -2.90 9.94 15.35
C SER A 64 -3.29 8.50 15.02
N TRP A 65 -3.04 8.02 13.80
CA TRP A 65 -3.38 6.65 13.40
C TRP A 65 -2.55 5.64 14.19
N GLU A 66 -3.22 4.58 14.68
CA GLU A 66 -2.59 3.47 15.38
C GLU A 66 -1.46 2.83 14.54
N TYR A 67 -1.70 2.73 13.22
CA TYR A 67 -0.72 2.24 12.26
C TYR A 67 -0.29 3.36 11.33
N GLN A 68 1.02 3.61 11.31
CA GLN A 68 1.63 4.61 10.44
C GLN A 68 1.99 4.00 9.07
N PRO A 69 1.83 4.76 7.97
CA PRO A 69 2.35 4.34 6.68
C PRO A 69 3.88 4.32 6.68
N ASN A 70 4.50 3.44 5.88
CA ASN A 70 5.95 3.46 5.69
C ASN A 70 6.41 4.63 4.84
N PHE A 71 5.57 5.05 3.89
CA PHE A 71 5.83 6.16 2.97
C PHE A 71 4.58 7.03 2.84
N ILE A 72 4.77 8.33 2.67
CA ILE A 72 3.71 9.28 2.35
C ILE A 72 4.15 10.04 1.10
N ILE A 73 3.30 10.03 0.08
CA ILE A 73 3.53 10.73 -1.19
C ILE A 73 2.33 11.63 -1.50
N ASN A 74 2.52 12.68 -2.28
CA ASN A 74 1.42 13.57 -2.69
C ASN A 74 0.87 13.21 -4.08
N GLN A 75 1.66 12.52 -4.89
CA GLN A 75 1.33 12.13 -6.25
C GLN A 75 2.00 10.82 -6.62
N LEU A 76 1.40 10.10 -7.57
CA LEU A 76 1.74 8.70 -7.87
C LEU A 76 3.16 8.53 -8.44
N ASP A 77 3.66 9.52 -9.18
CA ASP A 77 5.00 9.53 -9.77
C ASP A 77 6.13 9.54 -8.73
N GLU A 78 5.87 10.00 -7.51
CA GLU A 78 6.84 9.94 -6.40
C GLU A 78 7.20 8.50 -6.00
N ILE A 79 6.38 7.50 -6.35
CA ILE A 79 6.68 6.07 -6.09
C ILE A 79 7.99 5.65 -6.73
N LEU A 80 8.35 6.24 -7.87
CA LEU A 80 9.59 5.90 -8.60
C LEU A 80 10.86 6.33 -7.84
N LYS A 81 10.72 7.04 -6.72
CA LYS A 81 11.82 7.56 -5.89
C LYS A 81 11.93 6.86 -4.52
N LEU A 82 11.07 5.88 -4.24
CA LEU A 82 11.05 5.10 -2.99
C LEU A 82 12.00 3.89 -3.04
#